data_AF-A0A2J8KS24-F1
#
_entry.id   AF-A0A2J8KS24-F1
#
_cell.length_a   1.000
_cell.length_b   1.000
_cell.length_c   1.000
_cell.angle_alpha   90.00
_cell.angle_beta   90.00
_cell.angle_gamma   90.00
#
_symmetry.space_group_name_H-M   'P 1'
#
loop_
_entity.id
_entity.type
_entity.pdbx_description
1 polymer ?
#
loop_
_entity_poly.entity_id
_entity_poly.type
_entity_poly.pdbx_seq_one_letter_code
_entity_poly.pdbx_strand_id
1 'polypeptide(L)'
;MAEKVNNFPPLPKFIPLKPCFYQDFEADIPPQHLSMTKRLYYLWMLNSVTLAVNLVGCLAWLIGGGGATNFGLAFLWLILFTPCSYVCWFRPIYKAFKTDSSFSFMAFFFTFMAQLVISIIQAV
;
A
#
# COMPACT_ATOMS: atom_id res chain seq x y z
N MET A 1 -0.09 19.83 -24.05
CA MET A 1 -0.58 18.76 -23.15
C MET A 1 -0.33 19.24 -21.74
N ALA A 2 -1.37 19.50 -20.94
CA ALA A 2 -1.18 19.97 -19.57
C ALA A 2 -0.47 18.87 -18.76
N GLU A 3 0.67 19.19 -18.15
CA GLU A 3 1.43 18.26 -17.33
C GLU A 3 0.57 17.89 -16.10
N LYS A 4 0.16 16.63 -16.00
CA LYS A 4 -0.64 16.11 -14.88
C LYS A 4 0.21 16.20 -13.60
N VAL A 5 -0.15 17.09 -12.68
CA VAL A 5 0.61 17.39 -11.45
C VAL A 5 0.53 16.23 -10.45
N ASN A 6 1.67 15.67 -10.05
CA ASN A 6 1.71 14.59 -9.07
C ASN A 6 1.02 15.00 -7.75
N ASN A 7 0.04 14.22 -7.31
CA ASN A 7 -0.79 14.49 -6.14
C ASN A 7 -0.66 13.41 -5.04
N PHE A 8 0.13 12.36 -5.29
CA PHE A 8 0.19 11.16 -4.46
C PHE A 8 1.63 10.70 -4.17
N PRO A 9 1.96 10.28 -2.94
CA PRO A 9 1.18 10.44 -1.71
C PRO A 9 1.12 11.91 -1.24
N PRO A 10 -0.01 12.38 -0.67
CA PRO A 10 -0.11 13.70 -0.06
C PRO A 10 0.64 13.68 1.28
N LEU A 11 1.95 13.91 1.21
CA LEU A 11 2.78 13.94 2.40
C LEU A 11 2.72 15.32 3.07
N PRO A 12 2.68 15.39 4.41
CA PRO A 12 2.89 16.63 5.13
C PRO A 12 4.19 17.29 4.66
N LYS A 13 4.21 18.62 4.51
CA LYS A 13 5.37 19.40 4.03
C LYS A 13 6.67 19.19 4.84
N PHE A 14 6.58 18.56 6.01
CA PHE A 14 7.71 18.21 6.87
C PHE A 14 8.50 16.97 6.39
N ILE A 15 7.89 16.11 5.57
CA ILE A 15 8.57 14.94 5.01
C ILE A 15 9.18 15.35 3.66
N PRO A 16 10.50 15.21 3.43
CA PRO A 16 11.20 15.61 2.20
C PRO A 16 10.94 14.65 1.02
N LEU A 17 9.75 14.07 0.95
CA LEU A 17 9.30 13.21 -0.14
C LEU A 17 8.30 14.02 -0.96
N LYS A 18 8.70 14.36 -2.19
CA LYS A 18 7.79 14.99 -3.16
C LYS A 18 6.71 13.97 -3.57
N PRO A 19 5.47 14.41 -3.87
CA PRO A 19 4.48 13.54 -4.48
C PRO A 19 5.05 12.91 -5.75
N CYS A 20 5.15 11.59 -5.77
CA CYS A 20 5.80 10.83 -6.87
C CYS A 20 4.83 10.48 -7.99
N PHE A 21 3.52 10.48 -7.74
CA PHE A 21 2.52 9.98 -8.68
C PHE A 21 1.32 10.91 -8.83
N TYR A 22 0.86 11.07 -10.06
CA TYR A 22 -0.49 11.55 -10.35
C TYR A 22 -1.47 10.39 -10.10
N GLN A 23 -2.51 10.64 -9.32
CA GLN A 23 -3.56 9.67 -9.09
C GLN A 23 -4.90 10.37 -9.01
N ASP A 24 -5.79 10.01 -9.94
CA ASP A 24 -7.13 10.56 -10.06
C ASP A 24 -8.08 9.45 -10.50
N PHE A 25 -8.80 8.90 -9.53
CA PHE A 25 -9.70 7.79 -9.79
C PHE A 25 -10.87 8.18 -10.70
N GLU A 26 -11.29 9.44 -10.69
CA GLU A 26 -12.51 9.88 -11.38
C GLU A 26 -12.23 10.24 -12.84
N ALA A 27 -11.02 10.73 -13.12
CA ALA A 27 -10.59 10.99 -14.49
C ALA A 27 -10.02 9.76 -15.21
N ASP A 28 -9.43 8.79 -14.49
CA ASP A 28 -8.71 7.66 -15.11
C ASP A 28 -9.48 6.33 -15.15
N ILE A 29 -10.48 6.13 -14.29
CA ILE A 29 -11.20 4.84 -14.17
C ILE A 29 -12.66 5.00 -14.62
N PRO A 30 -13.20 4.11 -15.48
CA PRO A 30 -14.60 4.16 -15.87
C PRO A 30 -15.55 4.02 -14.66
N PRO A 31 -16.72 4.68 -14.67
CA PRO A 31 -17.63 4.75 -13.52
C PRO A 31 -18.09 3.39 -12.98
N GLN A 32 -18.09 2.35 -13.84
CA GLN A 32 -18.43 0.98 -13.45
C GLN A 32 -17.38 0.33 -12.53
N HIS A 33 -16.10 0.68 -12.65
CA HIS A 33 -15.00 0.08 -11.88
C HIS A 33 -14.52 0.96 -10.72
N LEU A 34 -14.91 2.23 -10.71
CA LEU A 34 -14.53 3.26 -9.74
C LEU A 34 -14.74 2.83 -8.28
N SER A 35 -15.90 2.25 -7.95
CA SER A 35 -16.21 1.78 -6.60
C SER A 35 -15.26 0.67 -6.12
N MET A 36 -14.96 -0.29 -7.00
CA MET A 36 -14.04 -1.38 -6.70
C MET A 36 -12.60 -0.88 -6.54
N THR A 37 -12.13 0.01 -7.42
CA THR A 37 -10.80 0.60 -7.30
C THR A 37 -10.64 1.41 -6.01
N LYS A 38 -11.67 2.19 -5.61
CA LYS A 38 -11.68 2.91 -4.32
C LYS A 38 -11.63 1.93 -3.13
N ARG A 39 -12.38 0.84 -3.14
CA ARG A 39 -12.34 -0.19 -2.07
C ARG A 39 -10.95 -0.84 -1.94
N LEU A 40 -10.31 -1.17 -3.05
CA LEU A 40 -8.97 -1.75 -3.06
C LEU A 40 -7.91 -0.75 -2.58
N TYR A 41 -8.09 0.54 -2.89
CA TYR A 41 -7.27 1.59 -2.32
C TYR A 41 -7.42 1.70 -0.80
N TYR A 42 -8.64 1.63 -0.28
CA TYR A 42 -8.88 1.60 1.17
C TYR A 42 -8.26 0.36 1.83
N LEU A 43 -8.32 -0.80 1.18
CA LEU A 43 -7.64 -2.02 1.64
C LEU A 43 -6.12 -1.84 1.72
N TRP A 44 -5.51 -1.18 0.73
CA TRP A 44 -4.09 -0.85 0.77
C TRP A 44 -3.73 0.06 1.94
N MET A 45 -4.48 1.13 2.12
CA MET A 45 -4.26 2.04 3.24
C MET A 45 -4.44 1.33 4.59
N LEU A 46 -5.47 0.50 4.72
CA LEU A 46 -5.71 -0.29 5.92
C LEU A 46 -4.50 -1.19 6.23
N ASN A 47 -3.95 -1.88 5.23
CA ASN A 47 -2.76 -2.72 5.40
C ASN A 47 -1.55 -1.90 5.88
N SER A 48 -1.31 -0.72 5.31
CA SER A 48 -0.24 0.19 5.76
C SER A 48 -0.46 0.70 7.19
N VAL A 49 -1.70 1.03 7.55
CA VAL A 49 -2.06 1.45 8.91
C VAL A 49 -1.85 0.31 9.91
N THR A 50 -2.22 -0.93 9.57
CA THR A 50 -1.98 -2.10 10.42
C THR A 50 -0.49 -2.30 10.70
N LEU A 51 0.37 -2.18 9.69
CA LEU A 51 1.82 -2.27 9.88
C LEU A 51 2.35 -1.12 10.76
N ALA A 52 1.79 0.08 10.65
CA ALA A 52 2.15 1.21 11.49
C ALA A 52 1.73 1.01 12.95
N VAL A 53 0.51 0.50 13.18
CA VAL A 53 0.04 0.14 14.52
C VAL A 53 0.90 -0.97 15.11
N ASN A 54 1.32 -1.96 14.31
CA ASN A 54 2.25 -3.00 14.75
C ASN A 54 3.60 -2.40 15.20
N LEU A 55 4.16 -1.45 14.45
CA LEU A 55 5.38 -0.74 14.84
C LEU A 55 5.20 0.01 16.17
N VAL A 56 4.09 0.72 16.36
CA VAL A 56 3.77 1.42 17.62
C VAL A 56 3.63 0.44 18.79
N GLY A 57 2.98 -0.71 18.56
CA GLY A 57 2.85 -1.78 19.57
C GLY A 57 4.21 -2.35 19.98
N CYS A 58 5.07 -2.66 19.01
CA CYS A 58 6.42 -3.13 19.28
C CYS A 58 7.30 -2.06 19.94
N LEU A 59 7.08 -0.77 19.64
CA LEU A 59 7.76 0.32 20.32
C LEU A 59 7.33 0.42 21.79
N ALA A 60 6.03 0.31 22.07
CA ALA A 60 5.52 0.27 23.44
C ALA A 60 6.07 -0.93 24.22
N TRP A 61 6.15 -2.11 23.57
CA TRP A 61 6.78 -3.30 24.14
C TRP A 61 8.26 -3.08 24.47
N LEU A 62 9.01 -2.44 23.57
CA LEU A 62 10.42 -2.11 23.78
C LEU A 62 10.62 -1.16 24.96
N ILE A 63 9.80 -0.10 25.06
CA ILE A 63 9.86 0.86 26.18
C ILE A 63 9.48 0.18 27.50
N GLY A 64 8.58 -0.81 27.46
CA GLY A 64 8.20 -1.63 28.62
C GLY A 64 9.24 -2.66 29.08
N GLY A 65 10.45 -2.65 28.51
CA GLY A 65 11.54 -3.59 28.85
C GLY A 65 11.56 -4.87 28.00
N GLY A 66 10.74 -4.93 26.96
CA GLY A 66 10.74 -6.02 25.99
C GLY A 66 11.91 -5.98 25.01
N GLY A 67 12.17 -7.09 24.32
CA GLY A 67 13.27 -7.20 23.36
C GLY A 67 13.12 -6.31 22.11
N ALA A 68 14.21 -5.71 21.66
CA ALA A 68 14.27 -4.84 20.48
C ALA A 68 14.05 -5.56 19.14
N THR A 69 14.17 -6.89 19.11
CA THR A 69 14.00 -7.70 17.89
C THR A 69 12.64 -7.48 17.24
N ASN A 70 11.56 -7.45 18.03
CA ASN A 70 10.20 -7.25 17.51
C ASN A 70 10.03 -5.86 16.88
N PHE A 71 10.64 -4.84 17.47
CA PHE A 71 10.63 -3.48 16.93
C PHE A 71 11.39 -3.39 15.60
N GLY A 72 12.60 -3.97 15.54
CA GLY A 72 13.40 -4.00 14.32
C GLY A 72 12.68 -4.70 13.16
N LEU A 73 12.04 -5.84 13.44
CA LEU A 73 11.24 -6.57 12.45
C LEU A 73 10.01 -5.76 12.02
N ALA A 74 9.25 -5.18 12.96
CA ALA A 74 8.08 -4.35 12.63
C ALA A 74 8.46 -3.14 11.76
N PHE A 75 9.61 -2.51 12.02
CA PHE A 75 10.11 -1.41 11.22
C PHE A 75 10.50 -1.84 9.81
N LEU A 76 11.23 -2.96 9.68
CA LEU A 76 11.60 -3.55 8.39
C LEU A 76 10.36 -3.88 7.56
N TRP A 77 9.36 -4.51 8.19
CA TRP A 77 8.12 -4.88 7.52
C TRP A 77 7.33 -3.66 7.04
N LEU A 78 7.26 -2.60 7.84
CA LEU A 78 6.59 -1.37 7.45
C LEU A 78 7.25 -0.73 6.22
N ILE A 79 8.58 -0.64 6.21
CA ILE A 79 9.34 -0.02 5.11
C ILE A 79 9.36 -0.88 3.85
N LEU A 80 9.39 -2.22 3.98
CA LEU A 80 9.47 -3.10 2.82
C LEU A 80 8.09 -3.36 2.22
N PHE A 81 7.09 -3.75 3.03
CA PHE A 81 5.78 -4.14 2.52
C PHE A 81 4.91 -2.97 2.08
N THR A 82 5.04 -1.79 2.67
CA THR A 82 4.24 -0.63 2.25
C THR A 82 4.50 -0.22 0.79
N PRO A 83 5.75 0.07 0.37
CA PRO A 83 6.04 0.40 -1.02
C PRO A 83 5.98 -0.82 -1.94
N CYS A 84 6.41 -2.00 -1.49
CA CYS A 84 6.33 -3.22 -2.31
C CYS A 84 4.87 -3.54 -2.66
N SER A 85 3.97 -3.49 -1.67
CA SER A 85 2.54 -3.71 -1.93
C SER A 85 2.01 -2.65 -2.91
N TYR A 86 2.29 -1.37 -2.69
CA TYR A 86 1.84 -0.33 -3.63
C TYR A 86 2.26 -0.59 -5.08
N VAL A 87 3.53 -0.93 -5.30
CA VAL A 87 4.08 -1.17 -6.65
C VAL A 87 3.60 -2.48 -7.25
N CYS A 88 3.51 -3.54 -6.45
CA CYS A 88 3.29 -4.91 -6.93
C CYS A 88 1.81 -5.30 -7.03
N TRP A 89 0.91 -4.73 -6.21
CA TRP A 89 -0.52 -5.06 -6.29
C TRP A 89 -1.39 -3.84 -6.62
N PHE A 90 -1.22 -2.69 -5.96
CA PHE A 90 -2.08 -1.52 -6.19
C PHE A 90 -1.89 -0.91 -7.59
N ARG A 91 -0.65 -0.83 -8.06
CA ARG A 91 -0.35 -0.27 -9.38
C ARG A 91 -0.83 -1.16 -10.54
N PRO A 92 -0.63 -2.49 -10.53
CA PRO A 92 -1.17 -3.37 -11.55
C PRO A 92 -2.69 -3.37 -11.57
N ILE A 93 -3.36 -3.30 -10.42
CA ILE A 93 -4.83 -3.28 -10.40
C ILE A 93 -5.40 -1.95 -10.89
N TYR A 94 -4.75 -0.83 -10.57
CA TYR A 94 -5.11 0.47 -11.14
C TYR A 94 -4.97 0.47 -12.67
N LYS A 95 -3.87 -0.11 -13.18
CA LYS A 95 -3.68 -0.30 -14.63
C LYS A 95 -4.72 -1.24 -15.21
N ALA A 96 -5.04 -2.34 -14.52
CA ALA A 96 -6.00 -3.34 -14.96
C ALA A 96 -7.38 -2.72 -15.16
N PHE A 97 -7.87 -1.93 -14.21
CA PHE A 97 -9.16 -1.24 -14.33
C PHE A 97 -9.16 -0.10 -15.35
N LYS A 98 -8.00 0.53 -15.59
CA LYS A 98 -7.89 1.61 -16.59
C LYS A 98 -7.89 1.09 -18.03
N THR A 99 -7.18 -0.02 -18.31
CA THR A 99 -6.99 -0.53 -19.68
C THR A 99 -7.70 -1.86 -19.93
N ASP A 100 -8.54 -2.30 -18.99
CA ASP A 100 -9.21 -3.61 -18.98
C ASP A 100 -8.25 -4.78 -19.32
N SER A 101 -7.06 -4.77 -18.69
CA SER A 101 -5.97 -5.70 -19.04
C SER A 101 -5.98 -6.94 -18.15
N SER A 102 -6.34 -8.10 -18.72
CA SER A 102 -6.35 -9.39 -18.03
C SER A 102 -4.97 -9.79 -17.45
N PHE A 103 -3.88 -9.45 -18.12
CA PHE A 103 -2.52 -9.71 -17.61
C PHE A 103 -2.23 -8.92 -16.33
N SER A 104 -2.72 -7.68 -16.26
CA SER A 104 -2.57 -6.83 -15.07
C SER A 104 -3.44 -7.34 -13.91
N PHE A 105 -4.63 -7.90 -14.20
CA PHE A 105 -5.43 -8.62 -13.21
C PHE A 105 -4.71 -9.88 -12.68
N MET A 106 -4.09 -10.68 -13.55
CA MET A 106 -3.34 -11.87 -13.13
C MET A 106 -2.18 -11.53 -12.20
N ALA A 107 -1.41 -10.48 -12.53
CA ALA A 107 -0.32 -10.00 -11.68
C ALA A 107 -0.82 -9.53 -10.30
N PHE A 108 -1.98 -8.87 -10.25
CA PHE A 108 -2.63 -8.50 -9.00
C PHE A 108 -2.99 -9.71 -8.14
N PHE A 109 -3.67 -10.72 -8.71
CA PHE A 109 -4.08 -11.89 -7.92
C PHE A 109 -2.89 -12.68 -7.36
N PHE A 110 -1.83 -12.85 -8.16
CA PHE A 110 -0.63 -13.55 -7.72
C PHE A 110 0.06 -12.82 -6.55
N THR A 111 0.28 -11.51 -6.70
CA THR A 111 0.94 -10.69 -5.68
C THR A 111 0.08 -10.53 -4.43
N PHE A 112 -1.24 -10.36 -4.59
CA PHE A 112 -2.18 -10.28 -3.48
C PHE A 112 -2.27 -11.59 -2.70
N MET A 113 -2.24 -12.74 -3.38
CA MET A 113 -2.21 -14.05 -2.72
C MET A 113 -0.93 -14.26 -1.91
N ALA A 114 0.23 -13.89 -2.48
CA ALA A 114 1.50 -13.93 -1.75
C ALA A 114 1.48 -13.02 -0.51
N GLN A 115 0.99 -11.78 -0.67
CA GLN A 115 0.80 -10.82 0.44
C GLN A 115 -0.12 -11.40 1.53
N LEU A 116 -1.21 -12.07 1.14
CA LEU A 116 -2.16 -12.68 2.07
C LEU A 116 -1.49 -13.80 2.87
N VAL A 117 -0.75 -14.70 2.23
CA VAL A 117 0.00 -15.78 2.89
C VAL A 117 1.00 -15.21 3.89
N ILE A 118 1.77 -14.20 3.50
CA ILE A 118 2.72 -13.51 4.38
C ILE A 118 1.99 -12.88 5.58
N SER A 119 0.85 -12.24 5.34
CA SER A 119 0.07 -11.60 6.41
C SER A 119 -0.47 -12.62 7.41
N ILE A 120 -0.87 -13.82 6.96
CA ILE A 120 -1.26 -14.92 7.85
C ILE A 120 -0.07 -15.38 8.68
N ILE A 121 1.11 -15.57 8.07
CA ILE A 121 2.32 -15.98 8.78
C ILE A 121 2.71 -14.93 9.84
N GLN A 122 2.54 -13.64 9.56
CA GLN A 122 2.83 -12.57 10.52
C GLN A 122 1.81 -12.46 11.65
N ALA A 123 0.60 -12.99 11.47
CA ALA A 123 -0.45 -12.94 12.47
C ALA A 123 -0.34 -14.02 13.56
N VAL A 124 0.48 -15.05 13.31
CA VAL A 124 0.75 -16.19 14.21
C VAL A 124 2.08 -15.99 14.90
#